data_AF-A0A5S9MB65-F1
#
_entry.id   AF-A0A5S9MB65-F1
#
_cell.length_a   1.000
_cell.length_b   1.000
_cell.length_c   1.000
_cell.angle_alpha   90.00
_cell.angle_beta   90.00
_cell.angle_gamma   90.00
#
_symmetry.space_group_name_H-M   'P 1'
#
loop_
_entity.id
_entity.type
_entity.pdbx_description
1 polymer ?
#
loop_
_entity_poly.entity_id
_entity_poly.type
_entity_poly.pdbx_seq_one_letter_code
_entity_poly.pdbx_strand_id
1 'polypeptide(L)' 'MGKVVERADWFELILEAIDEAIHVVDDRGMTIFYNHNAAKFDSLQKEEVIGKYILDVYPF' A
#
# COMPACT_ATOMS: atom_id res chain seq x y z
N MET A 1 10.03 19.12 21.40
CA MET A 1 10.70 17.80 21.36
C MET A 1 10.43 17.22 19.98
N GLY A 2 11.44 17.04 19.12
CA GLY A 2 11.23 16.47 17.77
C GLY A 2 10.92 14.98 17.87
N LYS A 3 9.95 14.50 17.09
CA LYS A 3 9.60 13.07 17.02
C LYS A 3 10.73 12.34 16.29
N VAL A 4 11.26 11.26 16.86
CA VAL A 4 12.19 10.37 16.15
C VAL A 4 11.38 9.65 15.07
N VAL A 5 11.83 9.74 13.82
CA VAL A 5 11.22 9.05 12.67
C VAL A 5 12.05 7.80 12.40
N GLU A 6 11.43 6.64 12.38
CA GLU A 6 12.12 5.37 12.14
C GLU A 6 12.35 5.13 10.64
N ARG A 7 13.21 4.16 10.30
CA ARG A 7 13.47 3.80 8.90
C ARG A 7 12.20 3.32 8.20
N ALA A 8 11.33 2.60 8.90
CA ALA A 8 10.05 2.13 8.37
C ALA A 8 9.14 3.30 7.97
N ASP A 9 9.05 4.32 8.83
CA ASP A 9 8.28 5.55 8.56
C ASP A 9 8.79 6.27 7.30
N TRP A 10 10.11 6.37 7.14
CA TRP A 10 10.70 6.97 5.92
C TRP A 10 10.38 6.18 4.67
N PHE A 11 10.39 4.86 4.75
CA PHE A 11 10.06 4.00 3.62
C PHE A 11 8.61 4.21 3.20
N GLU A 12 7.69 4.23 4.17
CA GLU A 12 6.27 4.52 3.93
C GLU A 12 6.07 5.91 3.31
N LEU A 13 6.71 6.95 3.87
CA LEU A 13 6.65 8.32 3.33
C LEU A 13 7.16 8.43 1.89
N ILE A 14 8.24 7.73 1.55
CA ILE A 14 8.80 7.73 0.19
C ILE A 14 7.83 7.04 -0.77
N LEU A 15 7.32 5.85 -0.43
CA LEU A 15 6.39 5.13 -1.29
C LEU A 15 5.05 5.85 -1.44
N GLU A 16 4.61 6.55 -0.39
CA GLU A 16 3.43 7.38 -0.43
C GLU A 16 3.64 8.63 -1.28
N ALA A 17 4.86 9.15 -1.46
CA ALA A 17 5.13 10.34 -2.26
C ALA A 17 5.33 10.07 -3.77
N ILE A 18 5.43 8.81 -4.19
CA ILE A 18 5.61 8.43 -5.59
C ILE A 18 4.30 8.61 -6.36
N ASP A 19 4.35 9.26 -7.53
CA ASP A 19 3.20 9.57 -8.40
C ASP A 19 2.62 8.33 -9.13
N GLU A 20 3.23 7.17 -8.94
CA GLU A 20 2.78 5.89 -9.50
C GLU A 20 1.98 5.06 -8.50
N ALA A 21 1.11 4.20 -9.01
CA ALA A 21 0.43 3.19 -8.21
C ALA A 21 1.45 2.20 -7.64
N ILE A 22 1.45 2.02 -6.31
CA ILE A 22 2.27 1.01 -5.65
C ILE A 22 1.38 0.08 -4.83
N HIS A 23 1.42 -1.20 -5.22
CA HIS A 23 0.76 -2.31 -4.54
C HIS A 23 1.81 -3.39 -4.27
N VAL A 24 2.00 -3.74 -3.00
CA VAL A 24 2.96 -4.77 -2.58
C VAL A 24 2.20 -5.90 -1.88
N VAL A 25 2.53 -7.13 -2.26
CA VAL A 25 2.03 -8.36 -1.62
C VAL A 25 3.15 -9.17 -1.01
N ASP A 26 2.83 -9.96 0.03
CA ASP A 26 3.73 -10.98 0.56
C ASP A 26 3.85 -12.20 -0.37
N ASP A 27 4.67 -13.18 0.03
CA ASP A 27 4.91 -14.42 -0.70
C ASP A 27 3.67 -15.33 -0.84
N ARG A 28 2.62 -15.07 -0.06
CA ARG A 28 1.31 -15.74 -0.14
C ARG A 28 0.29 -14.91 -0.91
N GLY A 29 0.67 -13.74 -1.43
CA GLY A 29 -0.21 -12.84 -2.16
C GLY A 29 -1.09 -11.96 -1.27
N MET A 30 -0.82 -11.87 0.04
CA MET A 30 -1.51 -10.97 0.96
C MET A 30 -1.03 -9.53 0.74
N THR A 31 -1.94 -8.57 0.58
CA THR A 31 -1.57 -7.16 0.43
C THR A 31 -0.99 -6.61 1.73
N ILE A 32 0.25 -6.12 1.68
CA ILE A 32 0.98 -5.56 2.83
C ILE A 32 1.24 -4.05 2.72
N PHE A 33 1.15 -3.48 1.51
CA PHE A 33 1.27 -2.05 1.29
C PHE A 33 0.48 -1.62 0.05
N TYR A 34 -0.14 -0.44 0.14
CA TYR A 34 -1.00 0.12 -0.89
C TYR A 34 -1.02 1.65 -0.74
N ASN A 35 -0.40 2.38 -1.67
CA ASN A 35 -0.29 3.84 -1.57
C ASN A 35 -1.57 4.56 -2.04
N HIS A 36 -1.67 5.88 -1.79
CA HIS A 36 -2.84 6.65 -2.21
C HIS A 36 -3.09 6.63 -3.72
N ASN A 37 -2.04 6.52 -4.53
CA ASN A 37 -2.19 6.48 -5.98
C ASN A 37 -2.81 5.16 -6.44
N ALA A 38 -2.41 4.02 -5.88
CA ALA A 38 -3.08 2.74 -6.17
C ALA A 38 -4.57 2.79 -5.80
N ALA A 39 -4.91 3.29 -4.60
CA ALA A 39 -6.29 3.51 -4.17
C ALA A 39 -7.08 4.40 -5.14
N LYS A 40 -6.47 5.49 -5.60
CA LYS A 40 -7.07 6.42 -6.56
C LYS A 40 -7.29 5.78 -7.94
N PHE A 41 -6.31 5.04 -8.46
CA PHE A 41 -6.41 4.39 -9.77
C PHE A 41 -7.48 3.31 -9.79
N ASP A 42 -7.56 2.51 -8.74
CA ASP A 42 -8.51 1.39 -8.66
C ASP A 42 -9.89 1.82 -8.13
N SER A 43 -10.03 3.08 -7.69
CA SER A 43 -11.24 3.60 -7.04
C SER A 43 -11.65 2.80 -5.80
N LEU A 44 -10.66 2.32 -5.04
CA LEU A 44 -10.82 1.54 -3.80
C LEU A 44 -10.20 2.28 -2.61
N GLN A 45 -10.72 2.06 -1.41
CA GLN A 45 -10.08 2.51 -0.17
C GLN A 45 -8.96 1.54 0.26
N LYS A 46 -7.95 2.03 0.98
CA LYS A 46 -6.83 1.19 1.44
C LYS A 46 -7.32 0.01 2.29
N GLU A 47 -8.33 0.23 3.13
CA GLU A 47 -8.93 -0.78 4.02
C GLU A 47 -9.67 -1.88 3.25
N GLU A 48 -10.02 -1.63 1.99
CA GLU A 48 -10.62 -2.62 1.11
C GLU A 48 -9.60 -3.56 0.48
N VAL A 49 -8.29 -3.27 0.60
CA VAL A 49 -7.22 -4.02 -0.08
C VAL A 49 -6.18 -4.56 0.91
N ILE A 50 -5.71 -3.72 1.85
CA ILE A 50 -4.72 -4.12 2.87
C ILE A 50 -5.26 -5.31 3.69
N GLY A 51 -4.45 -6.35 3.83
CA GLY A 51 -4.84 -7.55 4.57
C GLY A 51 -5.81 -8.47 3.83
N LYS A 52 -5.98 -8.29 2.51
CA LYS A 52 -6.67 -9.25 1.63
C LYS A 52 -5.71 -9.87 0.61
N TYR A 53 -6.02 -11.09 0.17
CA TYR A 53 -5.30 -11.72 -0.94
C TYR A 53 -5.58 -10.97 -2.24
N ILE A 54 -4.55 -10.78 -3.07
CA ILE A 54 -4.65 -10.01 -4.31
C ILE A 54 -5.76 -10.53 -5.24
N LEU A 55 -5.94 -11.84 -5.33
CA LEU A 55 -6.97 -12.44 -6.19
C LEU A 55 -8.39 -12.36 -5.62
N ASP A 56 -8.55 -12.05 -4.33
CA ASP A 56 -9.86 -11.76 -3.74
C ASP A 56 -10.33 -10.33 -4.11
N VAL A 57 -9.38 -9.42 -4.36
CA VAL A 57 -9.63 -8.03 -4.76
C VAL A 57 -9.72 -7.89 -6.28
N TYR A 58 -8.82 -8.57 -7.02
CA TYR A 58 -8.75 -8.55 -8.47
C TYR A 58 -8.96 -9.96 -9.05
N PRO A 59 -10.21 -10.46 -9.07
CA PRO A 59 -10.54 -11.73 -9.72
C PRO A 59 -10.42 -11.60 -11.25
N PHE A 60 -10.00 -12.69 -11.92
CA PHE A 60 -9.89 -12.79 -13.38
C PHE A 60 -11.23 -12.70 -14.12
#